data_AF-A0ABD0PZZ0-F1
#
_entry.id   AF-A0ABD0PZZ0-F1
#
_cell.length_a   1.000
_cell.length_b   1.000
_cell.length_c   1.000
_cell.angle_alpha   90.00
_cell.angle_beta   90.00
_cell.angle_gamma   90.00
#
_symmetry.space_group_name_H-M   'P 1'
#
loop_
_entity.id
_entity.type
_entity.pdbx_description
1 polymer ?
#
loop_
_entity_poly.entity_id
_entity_poly.type
_entity_poly.pdbx_seq_one_letter_code
_entity_poly.pdbx_strand_id
1 'polypeptide(L)'
;TRESAFVHAIASAGVAFAVTRSCAEGTSTMCGCDSHHKGPPGEGWKWGGCSEDAEFGVLVSREFADARENRPDARSAMNRHNNEAGRM
;
A
#
# COMPACT_ATOMS: atom_id res chain seq x y z
N THR A 1 -1.43 -10.66 20.44
CA THR A 1 -1.70 -12.10 20.24
C THR A 1 -1.53 -12.42 18.76
N ARG A 2 -1.67 -13.68 18.34
CA ARG A 2 -1.59 -14.01 16.89
C ARG A 2 -2.71 -13.33 16.10
N GLU A 3 -3.88 -13.21 16.70
CA GLU A 3 -5.06 -12.58 16.14
C GLU A 3 -4.83 -11.07 15.97
N SER A 4 -4.20 -10.40 16.95
CA SER A 4 -3.87 -8.99 16.79
C SER A 4 -2.87 -8.76 15.65
N ALA A 5 -1.90 -9.68 15.47
CA ALA A 5 -0.96 -9.59 14.35
C ALA A 5 -1.69 -9.63 13.00
N PHE A 6 -2.64 -10.56 12.84
CA PHE A 6 -3.48 -10.65 11.65
C PHE A 6 -4.31 -9.37 11.44
N VAL A 7 -4.95 -8.83 12.48
CA VAL A 7 -5.75 -7.61 12.39
C VAL A 7 -4.92 -6.41 11.92
N HIS A 8 -3.70 -6.25 12.45
CA HIS A 8 -2.78 -5.19 11.99
C HIS A 8 -2.42 -5.36 10.51
N ALA A 9 -2.03 -6.58 10.11
CA ALA A 9 -1.67 -6.86 8.73
C ALA A 9 -2.83 -6.61 7.76
N ILE A 10 -4.00 -7.21 8.00
CA ILE A 10 -5.14 -7.08 7.06
C ILE A 10 -5.70 -5.65 7.02
N ALA A 11 -5.63 -4.91 8.12
CA ALA A 11 -6.05 -3.51 8.13
C ALA A 11 -5.08 -2.63 7.32
N SER A 12 -3.77 -2.79 7.50
CA SER A 12 -2.76 -2.07 6.71
C SER A 12 -2.82 -2.42 5.23
N ALA A 13 -3.04 -3.70 4.89
CA ALA A 13 -3.30 -4.16 3.54
C ALA A 13 -4.54 -3.49 2.93
N GLY A 14 -5.64 -3.44 3.70
CA GLY A 14 -6.91 -2.86 3.28
C GLY A 14 -6.79 -1.38 2.96
N VAL A 15 -6.03 -0.60 3.76
CA VAL A 15 -5.75 0.81 3.46
C VAL A 15 -4.96 0.94 2.16
N ALA A 16 -3.87 0.18 2.00
CA ALA A 16 -3.05 0.24 0.80
C ALA A 16 -3.88 -0.08 -0.46
N PHE A 17 -4.65 -1.17 -0.41
CA PHE A 17 -5.53 -1.59 -1.50
C PHE A 17 -6.59 -0.53 -1.85
N ALA A 18 -7.34 -0.04 -0.84
CA ALA A 18 -8.42 0.90 -1.08
C ALA A 18 -7.92 2.24 -1.66
N VAL A 19 -6.78 2.74 -1.16
CA VAL A 19 -6.16 3.97 -1.66
C VAL A 19 -5.69 3.78 -3.10
N THR A 20 -4.90 2.74 -3.37
CA THR A 20 -4.41 2.43 -4.74
C THR A 20 -5.56 2.30 -5.72
N ARG A 21 -6.63 1.59 -5.34
CA ARG A 21 -7.82 1.40 -6.16
C ARG A 21 -8.53 2.71 -6.46
N SER A 22 -8.74 3.54 -5.43
CA SER A 22 -9.38 4.85 -5.60
C SER A 22 -8.55 5.80 -6.47
N CYS A 23 -7.22 5.76 -6.36
CA CYS A 23 -6.33 6.53 -7.23
C CYS A 23 -6.47 6.13 -8.70
N ALA A 24 -6.61 4.83 -8.98
CA ALA A 24 -6.78 4.32 -10.34
C ALA A 24 -8.12 4.72 -11.00
N GLU A 25 -9.12 5.17 -10.22
CA GLU A 25 -10.37 5.71 -10.76
C GLU A 25 -10.21 7.09 -11.40
N GLY A 26 -9.12 7.82 -11.10
CA GLY A 26 -8.79 9.09 -11.73
C GLY A 26 -9.64 10.28 -11.27
N THR A 27 -10.37 10.16 -10.16
CA THR A 27 -11.20 11.24 -9.59
C THR A 27 -10.46 12.11 -8.58
N SER A 28 -9.31 11.67 -8.09
CA SER A 28 -8.47 12.38 -7.13
C SER A 28 -7.48 13.32 -7.83
N THR A 29 -7.21 14.47 -7.23
CA THR A 29 -6.18 15.41 -7.71
C THR A 29 -4.78 15.09 -7.17
N MET A 30 -4.67 14.22 -6.15
CA MET A 30 -3.41 13.95 -5.45
C MET A 30 -2.71 12.67 -5.92
N CYS A 31 -3.41 11.79 -6.62
CA CYS A 31 -2.89 10.52 -7.10
C CYS A 31 -3.63 10.07 -8.35
N GLY A 32 -3.10 9.07 -9.04
CA GLY A 32 -3.66 8.55 -10.28
C GLY A 32 -3.11 7.18 -10.63
N CYS A 33 -3.08 6.89 -11.94
CA CYS A 33 -2.41 5.71 -12.46
C CYS A 33 -0.89 5.82 -12.31
N ASP A 34 -0.22 4.68 -12.19
CA ASP A 34 1.23 4.58 -12.25
C ASP A 34 1.75 5.04 -13.63
N SER A 35 2.50 6.15 -13.60
CA SER A 35 3.14 6.78 -14.76
C SER A 35 4.61 6.40 -14.95
N HIS A 36 5.16 5.52 -14.11
CA HIS A 36 6.55 5.09 -14.26
C HIS A 36 6.76 4.31 -15.56
N HIS A 37 7.98 4.40 -16.12
CA HIS A 37 8.33 3.73 -17.36
C HIS A 37 8.48 2.21 -17.13
N LYS A 38 7.55 1.42 -17.67
CA LYS A 38 7.45 -0.04 -17.44
C LYS A 38 8.41 -0.90 -18.29
N GLY A 39 9.37 -0.28 -18.96
CA GLY A 39 10.27 -0.96 -19.89
C GLY A 39 9.57 -1.35 -21.21
N PRO A 40 10.31 -1.94 -22.16
CA PRO A 40 9.72 -2.41 -23.42
C PRO A 40 8.70 -3.52 -23.15
N PRO A 41 7.53 -3.50 -23.82
CA PRO A 41 6.59 -4.62 -23.71
C PRO A 41 7.17 -5.86 -24.39
N GLY A 42 6.71 -7.04 -23.94
CA GLY A 42 7.03 -8.30 -24.60
C GLY A 42 6.37 -8.43 -25.97
N GLU A 43 6.77 -9.46 -26.72
CA GLU A 43 6.24 -9.70 -28.06
C GLU A 43 4.73 -10.01 -28.01
N GLY A 44 3.96 -9.43 -28.92
CA GLY A 44 2.52 -9.67 -29.05
C GLY A 44 1.62 -8.87 -28.10
N TRP A 45 2.16 -7.96 -27.28
CA TRP A 45 1.35 -7.08 -26.43
C TRP A 45 1.98 -5.68 -26.24
N LYS A 46 1.22 -4.74 -25.67
CA LYS A 46 1.67 -3.38 -25.36
C LYS A 46 1.21 -2.98 -23.96
N TRP A 47 2.00 -2.17 -23.27
CA TRP A 47 1.51 -1.44 -22.11
C TRP A 47 0.35 -0.54 -22.50
N GLY A 48 -0.65 -0.43 -21.62
CA GLY A 48 -1.81 0.42 -21.85
C GLY A 48 -2.76 0.43 -20.66
N GLY A 49 -3.76 1.31 -20.73
CA GLY A 49 -4.73 1.50 -19.66
C GLY A 49 -4.13 2.20 -18.44
N CYS A 50 -4.73 1.93 -17.28
CA CYS A 50 -4.33 2.45 -15.99
C CYS A 50 -3.73 1.31 -15.17
N SER A 51 -2.40 1.30 -14.99
CA SER A 51 -1.83 0.46 -13.94
C SER A 51 -2.01 1.19 -12.62
N GLU A 52 -2.43 0.48 -11.59
CA GLU A 52 -2.66 1.08 -10.28
C GLU A 52 -1.32 1.42 -9.62
N ASP A 53 -1.24 2.57 -8.95
CA ASP A 53 -0.06 2.97 -8.19
C ASP A 53 -0.09 2.31 -6.79
N ALA A 54 0.41 1.07 -6.72
CA ALA A 54 0.50 0.30 -5.48
C ALA A 54 1.47 0.94 -4.48
N GLU A 55 2.57 1.53 -4.97
CA GLU A 55 3.57 2.17 -4.12
C GLU A 55 2.96 3.36 -3.37
N PHE A 56 2.13 4.16 -4.03
CA PHE A 56 1.40 5.26 -3.38
C PHE A 56 0.46 4.76 -2.28
N GLY A 57 -0.29 3.67 -2.51
CA GLY A 57 -1.16 3.09 -1.48
C GLY A 57 -0.39 2.56 -0.28
N VAL A 58 0.74 1.87 -0.52
CA VAL A 58 1.64 1.40 0.54
C VAL A 58 2.20 2.56 1.35
N LEU A 59 2.63 3.64 0.68
CA LEU A 59 3.12 4.85 1.34
C LEU A 59 2.07 5.47 2.25
N VAL A 60 0.85 5.67 1.75
CA VAL A 60 -0.26 6.23 2.54
C VAL A 60 -0.61 5.32 3.73
N SER A 61 -0.68 4.00 3.51
CA SER A 61 -0.91 3.02 4.57
C SER A 61 0.18 3.09 5.64
N ARG A 62 1.44 3.30 5.25
CA ARG A 62 2.56 3.48 6.18
C ARG A 62 2.46 4.73 7.01
N GLU A 63 2.28 5.88 6.37
CA GLU A 63 2.15 7.15 7.09
C GLU A 63 0.95 7.13 8.06
N PHE A 64 -0.15 6.47 7.69
CA PHE A 64 -1.33 6.41 8.56
C PHE A 64 -1.23 5.36 9.69
N ALA A 65 -0.90 4.11 9.36
CA ALA A 65 -0.92 3.00 10.33
C ALA A 65 0.27 3.06 11.31
N ASP A 66 1.43 3.56 10.87
CA ASP A 66 2.65 3.56 11.69
C ASP A 66 2.81 4.85 12.51
N ALA A 67 2.06 5.93 12.20
CA ALA A 67 2.11 7.20 12.94
C ALA A 67 1.89 7.04 14.46
N ARG A 68 1.12 6.02 14.86
CA ARG A 68 0.83 5.71 16.27
C ARG A 68 1.78 4.70 16.90
N GLU A 69 2.61 4.01 16.11
CA GLU A 69 3.53 2.96 16.56
C GLU A 69 4.94 3.52 16.78
N ASN A 70 5.02 4.62 17.53
CA ASN A 70 6.24 5.42 17.74
C ASN A 70 6.90 5.20 19.11
N ARG A 71 6.30 4.39 19.99
CA ARG A 71 6.88 4.13 21.32
C ARG A 71 8.05 3.16 21.21
N PRO A 72 9.10 3.31 22.04
CA PRO A 72 10.21 2.37 22.10
C PRO A 72 9.85 1.12 22.92
N ASP A 73 8.73 0.47 22.58
CA ASP A 73 8.27 -0.74 23.23
C ASP A 73 8.12 -1.91 22.24
N ALA A 74 8.13 -3.13 22.78
CA ALA A 74 8.04 -4.35 21.99
C ALA A 74 6.72 -4.44 21.20
N ARG A 75 5.65 -3.82 21.71
CA ARG A 75 4.34 -3.83 21.06
C ARG A 75 4.34 -2.98 19.80
N SER A 76 4.89 -1.77 19.86
CA SER A 76 5.01 -0.87 18.70
C SER A 76 5.93 -1.47 17.65
N ALA A 77 7.02 -2.13 18.07
CA ALA A 77 7.89 -2.85 17.15
C ALA A 77 7.16 -4.01 16.44
N MET A 78 6.41 -4.83 17.18
CA MET A 78 5.60 -5.92 16.63
C MET A 78 4.50 -5.38 15.70
N ASN A 79 3.82 -4.31 16.07
CA ASN A 79 2.76 -3.71 15.28
C ASN A 79 3.28 -3.16 13.95
N ARG A 80 4.43 -2.43 13.94
CA ARG A 80 5.06 -1.99 12.69
C ARG A 80 5.44 -3.15 11.77
N HIS A 81 5.96 -4.24 12.34
CA HIS A 81 6.27 -5.45 11.58
C HIS A 81 5.01 -6.07 10.96
N ASN A 82 3.94 -6.21 11.74
CA ASN A 82 2.69 -6.79 11.25
C ASN A 82 2.01 -5.89 10.21
N ASN A 83 2.00 -4.57 10.42
CA ASN A 83 1.50 -3.60 9.45
C ASN A 83 2.25 -3.76 8.13
N GLU A 84 3.59 -3.76 8.16
CA GLU A 84 4.44 -3.95 6.98
C GLU A 84 4.16 -5.28 6.28
N ALA A 85 4.03 -6.38 7.03
CA ALA A 85 3.71 -7.69 6.48
C ALA A 85 2.36 -7.73 5.74
N GLY A 86 1.44 -6.81 6.03
CA GLY A 86 0.19 -6.66 5.30
C GLY A 86 0.28 -5.77 4.06
N ARG A 87 1.23 -4.83 4.01
CA ARG A 87 1.37 -3.87 2.90
C ARG A 87 2.18 -4.42 1.72
N MET A 88 3.04 -5.42 1.98
CA MET A 88 3.92 -6.08 1.02
C MET A 88 3.20 -7.24 0.32
#